data_AF-A0A832NF96-F1
#
_entry.id   AF-A0A832NF96-F1
#
_cell.length_a   1.000
_cell.length_b   1.000
_cell.length_c   1.000
_cell.angle_alpha   90.00
_cell.angle_beta   90.00
_cell.angle_gamma   90.00
#
_symmetry.space_group_name_H-M   'P 1'
#
loop_
_entity.id
_entity.type
_entity.pdbx_description
1 polymer ?
#
loop_
_entity_poly.entity_id
_entity_poly.type
_entity_poly.pdbx_seq_one_letter_code
_entity_poly.pdbx_strand_id
1 'polypeptide(L)'
;MATVKIVVHDIAVVSQVPNPTTVYQGGIVTIAVTVRNEGTETESFTLRVYYYGDLECCVGQEVVDLLPGESRTLYFEWYTANIPPGTYYIDARALPVEGELDTDDNACTSLAAVTVRAAPIVGGTVQIEKPAILYQTLLVALALAFTAIIAVGVVTRAKNSVRAR
;
A
#
# COMPACT_ATOMS: atom_id res chain seq x y z
N MET A 1 13.05 -17.61 48.70
CA MET A 1 13.33 -16.26 48.17
C MET A 1 12.32 -16.01 47.07
N ALA A 2 11.66 -14.85 47.05
CA ALA A 2 10.77 -14.48 45.95
C ALA A 2 11.62 -13.83 44.84
N THR A 3 11.54 -14.37 43.63
CA THR A 3 12.11 -13.75 42.43
C THR A 3 11.09 -12.80 41.82
N VAL A 4 11.51 -11.56 41.54
CA VAL A 4 10.72 -10.62 40.73
C VAL A 4 11.00 -10.91 39.27
N LYS A 5 9.96 -11.26 38.50
CA LYS A 5 10.05 -11.37 37.04
C LYS A 5 9.74 -10.00 36.45
N ILE A 6 10.66 -9.47 35.65
CA ILE A 6 10.40 -8.30 34.81
C ILE A 6 9.78 -8.82 33.52
N VAL A 7 8.64 -8.25 33.13
CA VAL A 7 7.90 -8.58 31.91
C VAL A 7 8.07 -7.40 30.95
N VAL A 8 8.64 -7.67 29.78
CA VAL A 8 8.83 -6.68 28.70
C VAL A 8 8.32 -7.30 27.41
N HIS A 9 7.40 -6.61 26.74
CA HIS A 9 6.93 -6.91 25.40
C HIS A 9 7.64 -5.97 24.43
N ASP A 10 8.31 -6.53 23.44
CA ASP A 10 9.19 -5.77 22.53
C ASP A 10 9.51 -6.60 21.27
N ILE A 11 8.95 -6.21 20.14
CA ILE A 11 9.13 -6.81 18.82
C ILE A 11 9.73 -5.80 17.83
N ALA A 12 10.85 -6.17 17.23
CA ALA A 12 11.55 -5.31 16.28
C ALA A 12 11.47 -5.87 14.86
N VAL A 13 11.30 -4.99 13.86
CA VAL A 13 11.57 -5.31 12.45
C VAL A 13 13.02 -4.89 12.15
N VAL A 14 13.92 -5.87 12.10
CA VAL A 14 15.36 -5.64 12.03
C VAL A 14 15.84 -5.29 10.62
N SER A 15 15.27 -5.93 9.59
CA SER A 15 15.73 -5.71 8.21
C SER A 15 14.66 -6.02 7.19
N GLN A 16 14.74 -5.33 6.05
CA GLN A 16 13.93 -5.59 4.88
C GLN A 16 14.78 -5.55 3.60
N VAL A 17 14.88 -6.69 2.93
CA VAL A 17 15.77 -6.88 1.79
C VAL A 17 14.98 -7.35 0.57
N PRO A 18 14.61 -6.43 -0.35
CA PRO A 18 13.99 -6.81 -1.61
C PRO A 18 15.03 -7.36 -2.61
N ASN A 19 14.67 -8.41 -3.33
CA ASN A 19 15.48 -9.01 -4.38
C ASN A 19 14.59 -9.67 -5.47
N PRO A 20 14.78 -9.36 -6.76
CA PRO A 20 15.73 -8.40 -7.31
C PRO A 20 15.33 -6.95 -7.06
N THR A 21 16.30 -6.03 -7.07
CA THR A 21 16.06 -4.58 -6.96
C THR A 21 15.73 -3.93 -8.31
N THR A 22 15.74 -4.69 -9.40
CA THR A 22 15.22 -4.26 -10.70
C THR A 22 14.41 -5.38 -11.32
N VAL A 23 13.17 -5.06 -11.72
CA VAL A 23 12.22 -6.02 -12.28
C VAL A 23 11.45 -5.35 -13.42
N TYR A 24 11.03 -6.12 -14.41
CA TYR A 24 10.05 -5.65 -15.39
C TYR A 24 8.64 -5.85 -14.84
N GLN A 25 7.72 -4.95 -15.17
CA GLN A 25 6.32 -5.05 -14.79
C GLN A 25 5.78 -6.46 -15.12
N GLY A 26 5.15 -7.09 -14.14
CA GLY A 26 4.72 -8.50 -14.21
C GLY A 26 5.70 -9.50 -13.60
N GLY A 27 6.93 -9.09 -13.27
CA GLY A 27 7.87 -9.90 -12.51
C GLY A 27 7.55 -9.91 -11.01
N ILE A 28 8.28 -10.76 -10.30
CA ILE A 28 8.11 -10.98 -8.86
C ILE A 28 9.37 -10.48 -8.15
N VAL A 29 9.17 -9.77 -7.04
CA VAL A 29 10.25 -9.38 -6.11
C VAL A 29 10.03 -10.13 -4.80
N THR A 30 11.02 -10.90 -4.39
CA THR A 30 11.04 -11.55 -3.08
C THR A 30 11.59 -10.57 -2.06
N ILE A 31 10.85 -10.35 -0.97
CA ILE A 31 11.23 -9.45 0.11
C ILE A 31 11.49 -10.30 1.35
N ALA A 32 12.75 -10.37 1.78
CA ALA A 32 13.13 -11.01 3.02
C ALA A 32 13.01 -9.99 4.16
N VAL A 33 12.13 -10.25 5.13
CA VAL A 33 11.94 -9.42 6.32
C VAL A 33 12.38 -10.20 7.54
N THR A 34 13.30 -9.65 8.32
CA THR A 34 13.75 -10.25 9.58
C THR A 34 13.12 -9.50 10.72
N VAL A 35 12.42 -10.24 11.58
CA VAL A 35 11.87 -9.75 12.84
C VAL A 35 12.61 -10.36 14.01
N ARG A 36 12.56 -9.70 15.16
CA ARG A 36 13.18 -10.16 16.40
C ARG A 36 12.27 -9.85 17.57
N ASN A 37 12.28 -10.73 18.57
CA ASN A 37 11.71 -10.44 19.88
C ASN A 37 12.85 -9.97 20.79
N GLU A 38 12.84 -8.70 21.18
CA GLU A 38 13.84 -8.11 22.09
C GLU A 38 13.36 -8.10 23.56
N GLY A 39 12.12 -8.53 23.79
CA GLY A 39 11.47 -8.65 25.09
C GLY A 39 11.76 -9.94 25.86
N THR A 40 10.95 -10.19 26.88
CA THR A 40 11.07 -11.34 27.80
C THR A 40 9.94 -12.35 27.68
N GLU A 41 8.87 -12.03 26.97
CA GLU A 41 7.73 -12.93 26.74
C GLU A 41 7.74 -13.48 25.32
N THR A 42 7.06 -14.59 25.10
CA THR A 42 6.86 -15.14 23.74
C THR A 42 5.76 -14.35 23.05
N GLU A 43 6.02 -13.92 21.80
CA GLU A 43 5.11 -13.05 21.08
C GLU A 43 4.51 -13.68 19.82
N SER A 44 3.30 -13.24 19.48
CA SER A 44 2.65 -13.54 18.21
C SER A 44 2.02 -12.29 17.63
N PHE A 45 2.28 -12.01 16.36
CA PHE A 45 1.87 -10.77 15.70
C PHE A 45 1.78 -10.92 14.19
N THR A 46 1.03 -10.03 13.56
CA THR A 46 0.95 -9.94 12.09
C THR A 46 2.05 -9.02 11.56
N LEU A 47 2.80 -9.50 10.58
CA LEU A 47 3.77 -8.73 9.80
C LEU A 47 3.17 -8.38 8.44
N ARG A 48 3.24 -7.10 8.07
CA ARG A 48 2.77 -6.58 6.77
C ARG A 48 3.86 -5.81 6.06
N VAL A 49 3.79 -5.80 4.74
CA VAL A 49 4.79 -5.15 3.89
C VAL A 49 4.09 -4.20 2.93
N TYR A 50 4.62 -2.99 2.81
CA TYR A 50 4.04 -1.86 2.11
C TYR A 50 4.99 -1.27 1.09
N TYR A 51 4.44 -0.53 0.15
CA TYR A 51 5.17 0.38 -0.74
C TYR A 51 4.37 1.68 -0.85
N TYR A 52 5.03 2.76 -1.28
CA TYR A 52 4.37 4.08 -1.45
C TYR A 52 3.67 4.56 -0.17
N GLY A 53 4.28 4.33 0.99
CA GLY A 53 3.72 4.64 2.30
C GLY A 53 2.77 3.56 2.79
N ASP A 54 1.57 3.45 2.21
CA ASP A 54 0.46 2.67 2.83
C ASP A 54 -0.18 1.61 1.92
N LEU A 55 0.39 1.34 0.74
CA LEU A 55 -0.12 0.30 -0.14
C LEU A 55 0.50 -1.06 0.19
N GLU A 56 -0.31 -2.06 0.52
CA GLU A 56 0.21 -3.41 0.81
C GLU A 56 0.79 -4.05 -0.45
N CYS A 57 2.00 -4.57 -0.32
CA CYS A 57 2.73 -5.28 -1.37
C CYS A 57 2.12 -6.66 -1.66
N CYS A 58 1.56 -7.27 -0.61
CA CYS A 58 1.41 -8.71 -0.49
C CYS A 58 0.58 -9.01 0.76
N VAL A 59 0.06 -10.24 0.84
CA VAL A 59 -0.72 -10.68 2.01
C VAL A 59 0.19 -10.70 3.24
N GLY A 60 -0.31 -10.14 4.35
CA GLY A 60 0.38 -10.19 5.65
C GLY A 60 0.60 -11.63 6.13
N GLN A 61 1.65 -11.83 6.92
CA GLN A 61 1.97 -13.13 7.50
C GLN A 61 1.90 -13.08 9.02
N GLU A 62 1.40 -14.15 9.62
CA GLU A 62 1.40 -14.32 11.06
C GLU A 62 2.75 -14.89 11.52
N VAL A 63 3.36 -14.21 12.47
CA VAL A 63 4.49 -14.72 13.25
C VAL A 63 3.91 -15.28 14.52
N VAL A 64 4.09 -16.59 14.74
CA VAL A 64 3.54 -17.29 15.91
C VAL A 64 4.68 -17.80 16.77
N ASP A 65 4.54 -17.66 18.08
CA ASP A 65 5.48 -18.15 19.09
C ASP A 65 6.94 -17.75 18.81
N LEU A 66 7.19 -16.43 18.64
CA LEU A 66 8.55 -15.90 18.53
C LEU A 66 9.13 -15.79 19.95
N LEU A 67 10.11 -16.64 20.27
CA LEU A 67 10.67 -16.73 21.62
C LEU A 67 11.51 -15.49 21.98
N PRO A 68 11.69 -15.17 23.27
CA PRO A 68 12.59 -14.10 23.71
C PRO A 68 13.99 -14.23 23.12
N GLY A 69 14.46 -13.17 22.46
CA GLY A 69 15.76 -13.13 21.77
C GLY A 69 15.82 -13.85 20.42
N GLU A 70 14.75 -14.54 20.00
CA GLU A 70 14.68 -15.20 18.70
C GLU A 70 14.58 -14.17 17.57
N SER A 71 15.23 -14.46 16.44
CA SER A 71 15.01 -13.76 15.18
C SER A 71 14.47 -14.73 14.13
N ARG A 72 13.53 -14.27 13.32
CA ARG A 72 12.90 -15.06 12.27
C ARG A 72 12.82 -14.24 10.99
N THR A 73 13.22 -14.85 9.87
CA THR A 73 13.09 -14.23 8.55
C THR A 73 11.88 -14.80 7.83
N LEU A 74 10.99 -13.92 7.39
CA LEU A 74 9.81 -14.21 6.58
C LEU A 74 10.05 -13.73 5.14
N TYR A 75 9.46 -14.43 4.18
CA TYR A 75 9.61 -14.14 2.76
C TYR A 75 8.26 -13.76 2.16
N PHE A 76 8.19 -12.60 1.54
CA PHE A 76 7.01 -12.08 0.86
C PHE A 76 7.27 -12.01 -0.64
N GLU A 77 6.26 -12.33 -1.44
CA GLU A 77 6.31 -12.20 -2.89
C GLU A 77 5.48 -11.00 -3.33
N TRP A 78 6.15 -9.98 -3.89
CA TRP A 78 5.51 -8.82 -4.47
C TRP A 78 5.35 -8.98 -5.98
N TYR A 79 4.11 -9.15 -6.43
CA TYR A 79 3.73 -9.29 -7.83
C TYR A 79 3.56 -7.91 -8.48
N THR A 80 4.42 -7.57 -9.44
CA THR A 80 4.48 -6.21 -10.00
C THR A 80 3.65 -6.00 -11.26
N ALA A 81 2.70 -6.89 -11.59
CA ALA A 81 1.92 -6.82 -12.84
C ALA A 81 1.13 -5.51 -13.01
N ASN A 82 0.55 -5.01 -11.92
CA ASN A 82 -0.28 -3.80 -11.93
C ASN A 82 0.45 -2.59 -11.33
N ILE A 83 1.77 -2.70 -11.15
CA ILE A 83 2.59 -1.64 -10.56
C ILE A 83 3.16 -0.80 -11.70
N PRO A 84 2.87 0.53 -11.74
CA PRO A 84 3.46 1.40 -12.75
C PRO A 84 5.00 1.34 -12.74
N PRO A 85 5.66 1.63 -13.87
CA PRO A 85 7.11 1.79 -13.87
C PRO A 85 7.54 2.93 -12.93
N GLY A 86 8.54 2.68 -12.10
CA GLY A 86 8.94 3.61 -11.05
C GLY A 86 9.98 3.05 -10.10
N THR A 87 10.36 3.85 -9.11
CA THR A 87 11.27 3.46 -8.02
C THR A 87 10.47 3.44 -6.73
N TYR A 88 10.54 2.32 -6.00
CA TYR A 88 9.73 2.05 -4.83
C TYR A 88 10.63 1.65 -3.67
N TYR A 89 10.46 2.33 -2.54
CA TYR A 89 10.96 1.86 -1.24
C TYR A 89 9.88 0.96 -0.64
N ILE A 90 10.33 -0.13 -0.03
CA ILE A 90 9.46 -1.09 0.62
C ILE A 90 9.58 -0.87 2.12
N ASP A 91 8.46 -0.91 2.83
CA ASP A 91 8.36 -0.77 4.28
C ASP A 91 7.78 -2.06 4.87
N ALA A 92 8.30 -2.53 5.99
CA ALA A 92 7.77 -3.67 6.73
C ALA A 92 7.33 -3.19 8.10
N ARG A 93 6.12 -3.57 8.52
CA ARG A 93 5.49 -3.14 9.77
C ARG A 93 4.94 -4.36 10.49
N ALA A 94 5.39 -4.60 11.71
CA ALA A 94 4.75 -5.51 12.63
C ALA A 94 3.62 -4.77 13.37
N LEU A 95 2.46 -5.42 13.51
CA LEU A 95 1.43 -4.89 14.39
C LEU A 95 1.91 -4.96 15.85
N PRO A 96 1.79 -3.89 16.64
CA PRO A 96 2.21 -3.90 18.03
C PRO A 96 1.52 -5.00 18.83
N VAL A 97 2.25 -5.61 19.76
CA VAL A 97 1.70 -6.57 20.72
C VAL A 97 1.13 -5.83 21.93
N GLU A 98 0.16 -6.44 22.62
CA GLU A 98 -0.48 -5.79 23.78
C GLU A 98 0.54 -5.61 24.92
N GLY A 99 0.70 -4.38 25.39
CA GLY A 99 1.62 -4.06 26.49
C GLY A 99 3.04 -3.70 26.06
N GLU A 100 3.33 -3.73 24.76
CA GLU A 100 4.54 -3.16 24.19
C GLU A 100 4.54 -1.63 24.28
N LEU A 101 5.65 -1.06 24.73
CA LEU A 101 5.80 0.38 24.98
C LEU A 101 6.74 1.05 23.97
N ASP A 102 7.76 0.34 23.52
CA ASP A 102 8.62 0.76 22.42
C ASP A 102 8.03 0.16 21.14
N THR A 103 7.50 1.00 20.25
CA THR A 103 6.86 0.54 19.00
C THR A 103 7.48 1.19 17.78
N ASP A 104 8.52 2.00 17.98
CA ASP A 104 9.15 2.78 16.91
C ASP A 104 9.96 1.87 15.96
N ASP A 105 10.49 0.76 16.47
CA ASP A 105 11.25 -0.24 15.72
C ASP A 105 10.41 -1.42 15.20
N ASN A 106 9.09 -1.42 15.44
CA ASN A 106 8.14 -2.31 14.77
C ASN A 106 8.03 -2.00 13.26
N ALA A 107 8.71 -0.96 12.78
CA ALA A 107 8.75 -0.59 11.38
C ALA A 107 10.20 -0.48 10.85
N CYS A 108 10.42 -1.00 9.64
CA CYS A 108 11.69 -0.90 8.93
C CYS A 108 11.45 -0.53 7.48
N THR A 109 12.26 0.38 6.93
CA THR A 109 12.27 0.71 5.49
C THR A 109 13.47 0.06 4.83
N SER A 110 13.27 -0.54 3.66
CA SER A 110 14.35 -1.09 2.84
C SER A 110 15.39 -0.02 2.48
N LEU A 111 16.67 -0.31 2.67
CA LEU A 111 17.76 0.57 2.21
C LEU A 111 17.86 0.63 0.67
N ALA A 112 17.55 -0.49 0.01
CA ALA A 112 17.59 -0.61 -1.44
C ALA A 112 16.20 -0.38 -2.03
N ALA A 113 16.08 0.55 -2.96
CA ALA A 113 14.85 0.73 -3.71
C ALA A 113 14.70 -0.33 -4.81
N VAL A 114 13.45 -0.72 -5.09
CA VAL A 114 13.07 -1.57 -6.21
C VAL A 114 12.69 -0.70 -7.39
N THR A 115 13.33 -0.92 -8.54
CA THR A 115 12.98 -0.29 -9.81
C THR A 115 12.10 -1.22 -10.63
N VAL A 116 10.84 -0.84 -10.83
CA VAL A 116 9.92 -1.49 -11.77
C VAL A 116 10.08 -0.80 -13.13
N ARG A 117 10.43 -1.56 -14.16
CA ARG A 117 10.56 -1.10 -15.55
C ARG A 117 9.32 -1.49 -16.35
N ALA A 118 8.96 -0.70 -17.35
CA ALA A 118 7.93 -1.10 -18.32
C ALA A 118 8.32 -2.44 -18.95
N ALA A 119 7.35 -3.36 -19.05
CA ALA A 119 7.58 -4.63 -19.72
C ALA A 119 8.09 -4.37 -21.16
N PRO A 120 9.06 -5.16 -21.66
CA PRO A 120 9.53 -5.02 -23.03
C PRO A 120 8.34 -5.17 -23.99
N ILE A 121 8.20 -4.24 -24.94
CA ILE A 121 7.18 -4.36 -25.98
C ILE A 121 7.62 -5.49 -26.92
N VAL A 122 7.11 -6.70 -26.70
CA VAL A 122 7.29 -7.82 -27.62
C VAL A 122 6.30 -7.65 -28.78
N GLY A 123 6.74 -7.00 -29.87
CA GLY A 123 6.12 -7.09 -31.20
C GLY A 123 4.65 -6.68 -31.37
N GLY A 124 3.99 -6.08 -30.37
CA GLY A 124 2.59 -5.67 -30.41
C GLY A 124 2.44 -4.19 -30.75
N THR A 125 1.49 -3.86 -31.63
CA THR A 125 1.10 -2.47 -31.89
C THR A 125 0.69 -1.78 -30.59
N VAL A 126 1.18 -0.56 -30.36
CA VAL A 126 0.76 0.25 -29.21
C VAL A 126 -0.71 0.63 -29.40
N GLN A 127 -1.62 -0.12 -28.78
CA GLN A 127 -2.97 0.38 -28.53
C GLN A 127 -2.85 1.37 -27.36
N ILE A 128 -2.69 2.66 -27.67
CA ILE A 128 -2.95 3.70 -26.67
C ILE A 128 -4.45 3.61 -26.42
N GLU A 129 -4.87 2.84 -25.42
CA GLU A 129 -6.20 2.98 -24.87
C GLU A 129 -6.26 4.36 -24.20
N LYS A 130 -6.61 5.37 -25.00
CA LYS A 130 -7.09 6.64 -24.48
C LYS A 130 -8.16 6.29 -23.45
N PRO A 131 -8.13 6.80 -22.21
CA PRO A 131 -9.06 6.37 -21.17
C PRO A 131 -10.47 6.80 -21.55
N ALA A 132 -11.18 5.96 -22.31
CA ALA A 132 -12.49 6.28 -22.87
C ALA A 132 -13.48 6.62 -21.76
N ILE A 133 -13.30 6.03 -20.58
CA ILE A 133 -14.10 6.29 -19.38
C ILE A 133 -13.96 7.74 -18.90
N LEU A 134 -12.75 8.32 -18.89
CA LEU A 134 -12.56 9.71 -18.43
C LEU A 134 -13.19 10.71 -19.41
N TYR A 135 -13.05 10.46 -20.72
CA TYR A 135 -13.65 11.33 -21.75
C TYR A 135 -15.18 11.19 -21.78
N GLN A 136 -15.72 9.97 -21.67
CA GLN A 136 -17.15 9.73 -21.70
C GLN A 136 -17.85 10.30 -20.44
N THR A 137 -17.26 10.10 -19.25
CA THR A 137 -17.79 10.68 -18.01
C THR A 137 -17.76 12.21 -18.03
N LEU A 138 -16.68 12.82 -18.54
CA LEU A 138 -16.58 14.27 -18.71
C LEU A 138 -17.62 14.83 -19.70
N LEU A 139 -17.83 14.18 -20.86
CA LEU A 139 -18.85 14.59 -21.84
C LEU A 139 -20.27 14.51 -21.26
N VAL A 140 -20.59 13.44 -20.53
CA VAL A 140 -21.89 13.27 -19.87
C VAL A 140 -22.10 14.35 -18.80
N ALA A 141 -21.07 14.64 -17.99
CA ALA A 141 -21.14 15.68 -16.96
C ALA A 141 -21.38 17.09 -17.56
N LEU A 142 -20.71 17.42 -18.67
CA LEU A 142 -20.91 18.69 -19.38
C LEU A 142 -22.31 18.80 -19.98
N ALA A 143 -22.86 17.72 -20.54
CA ALA A 143 -24.23 17.71 -21.08
C ALA A 143 -25.29 17.90 -19.99
N LEU A 144 -25.11 17.26 -18.82
CA LEU A 144 -25.99 17.46 -17.65
C LEU A 144 -25.92 18.89 -17.12
N ALA A 145 -24.72 19.48 -17.05
CA ALA A 145 -24.57 20.88 -16.64
C ALA A 145 -25.26 21.85 -17.62
N PHE A 146 -25.11 21.65 -18.93
CA PHE A 146 -25.72 22.51 -19.94
C PHE A 146 -27.26 22.42 -19.94
N THR A 147 -27.81 21.21 -19.81
CA THR A 147 -29.26 21.01 -19.71
C THR A 147 -29.85 21.63 -18.44
N ALA A 148 -29.16 21.53 -17.30
CA ALA A 148 -29.56 22.19 -16.07
C ALA A 148 -29.57 23.73 -16.21
N ILE A 149 -28.55 24.31 -16.84
CA ILE A 149 -28.48 25.77 -17.08
C ILE A 149 -29.63 26.24 -17.98
N ILE A 150 -29.93 25.51 -19.06
CA ILE A 150 -31.07 25.82 -19.94
C ILE A 150 -32.39 25.72 -19.15
N ALA A 151 -32.59 24.64 -18.39
CA ALA A 151 -33.81 24.45 -17.61
C ALA A 151 -34.02 25.57 -16.59
N VAL A 152 -32.97 25.95 -15.85
CA VAL A 152 -33.03 27.07 -14.89
C VAL A 152 -33.32 28.40 -15.61
N GLY A 153 -32.69 28.65 -16.77
CA GLY A 153 -32.93 29.84 -17.59
C GLY A 153 -34.37 29.94 -18.12
N VAL A 154 -34.95 28.82 -18.55
CA VAL A 154 -36.34 28.74 -19.00
C VAL A 154 -37.30 28.98 -17.83
N VAL A 155 -37.05 28.36 -16.67
CA VAL A 155 -37.89 28.54 -15.47
C VAL A 155 -37.83 29.97 -14.94
N THR A 156 -36.65 30.60 -14.92
CA THR A 156 -36.53 32.01 -14.51
C THR A 156 -37.21 32.96 -15.48
N ARG A 157 -37.07 32.74 -16.80
CA ARG A 157 -37.82 33.52 -17.80
C ARG A 157 -39.34 33.34 -17.68
N ALA A 158 -39.81 32.11 -17.47
CA ALA A 158 -41.23 31.81 -17.28
C ALA A 158 -41.79 32.45 -16.00
N LYS A 159 -41.05 32.40 -14.88
CA LYS A 159 -41.46 33.09 -13.64
C LYS A 159 -41.53 34.60 -13.79
N ASN A 160 -40.61 35.20 -14.54
CA ASN A 160 -40.60 36.65 -14.78
C ASN A 160 -41.73 37.10 -15.71
N SER A 161 -42.13 36.30 -16.71
CA SER A 161 -43.26 36.64 -17.59
C SER A 161 -44.62 36.54 -16.91
N VAL A 162 -44.78 35.60 -15.95
CA VAL A 162 -46.00 35.47 -15.14
C VAL A 162 -46.14 36.63 -14.13
N ARG A 163 -45.03 37.13 -13.57
CA ARG A 163 -45.05 38.28 -12.64
C ARG A 163 -45.28 39.64 -13.31
N ALA A 164 -45.08 39.74 -14.63
CA ALA A 164 -45.24 40.99 -15.39
C ALA A 164 -46.65 41.19 -15.98
N ARG A 165 -47.61 40.31 -15.66
CA ARG A 165 -49.03 40.42 -15.98
C ARG A 165 -49.84 40.59 -14.69
#